data_AF-A0A7Y1VX73-F1
#
_entry.id   AF-A0A7Y1VX73-F1
#
_cell.length_a   1.000
_cell.length_b   1.000
_cell.length_c   1.000
_cell.angle_alpha   90.00
_cell.angle_beta   90.00
_cell.angle_gamma   90.00
#
_symmetry.space_group_name_H-M   'P 1'
#
loop_
_entity.id
_entity.type
_entity.pdbx_description
1 polymer ?
#
loop_
_entity_poly.entity_id
_entity_poly.type
_entity_poly.pdbx_seq_one_letter_code
_entity_poly.pdbx_strand_id
1 'polypeptide(L)'
;MRQVVIILTFCVFIFLSFRVEDPLNPEFSIAKLLEALGDEPLPHKPNLLTGDASISRGRDIVINGMSKAGGKKSKRQSKYFTCIACHNIEREDPQLSNPSPEARLKYTNDQNLPFLQGSALYGVVNRRSFYNGDYEKKYGDLVKPARNDLRQAIQLCAVECSQGRKLRDFELESVLAYLWTIDLKLKDLFLTPDELELVEHAFDTGNNRGEAIKVLRSKYLDSSPATFVDPPADRSNGNQLTGRPENGAIIYKNSCQHCHFENKYSFLLLDDSKLTFQHLQNKAGKYSSHSMYQVIRYGTPPKGGKKAYMPQYTKEKMTDQQMADLRAFIDESAQ
;
A
#
# COMPACT_ATOMS: atom_id res chain seq x y z
N MET A 1 -22.45 76.31 -21.86
CA MET A 1 -21.22 75.61 -21.43
C MET A 1 -21.61 74.27 -20.84
N ARG A 2 -21.39 73.18 -21.56
CA ARG A 2 -21.67 71.81 -21.09
C ARG A 2 -20.47 70.96 -21.49
N GLN A 3 -19.60 70.67 -20.53
CA GLN A 3 -18.44 69.80 -20.74
C GLN A 3 -18.92 68.35 -20.70
N VAL A 4 -18.66 67.61 -21.77
CA VAL A 4 -18.88 66.16 -21.86
C VAL A 4 -17.57 65.49 -21.42
N VAL A 5 -17.62 64.77 -20.31
CA VAL A 5 -16.53 63.90 -19.84
C VAL A 5 -16.69 62.55 -20.53
N ILE A 6 -15.74 62.19 -21.38
CA ILE A 6 -15.62 60.85 -21.97
C ILE A 6 -14.78 60.01 -21.01
N ILE A 7 -15.43 59.08 -20.31
CA ILE A 7 -14.75 58.06 -19.50
C ILE A 7 -14.43 56.88 -20.43
N LEU A 8 -13.15 56.75 -20.81
CA LEU A 8 -12.64 55.57 -21.50
C LEU A 8 -12.50 54.44 -20.46
N THR A 9 -13.37 53.43 -20.54
CA THR A 9 -13.29 52.22 -19.70
C THR A 9 -12.27 51.27 -20.31
N PHE A 10 -11.11 51.13 -19.66
CA PHE A 10 -10.06 50.19 -20.07
C PHE A 10 -10.41 48.79 -19.52
N CYS A 11 -10.98 47.92 -20.37
CA CYS A 11 -11.18 46.51 -20.03
C CYS A 11 -9.83 45.79 -20.04
N VAL A 12 -9.25 45.57 -18.86
CA VAL A 12 -8.11 44.68 -18.67
C VAL A 12 -8.61 43.24 -18.78
N PHE A 13 -8.37 42.61 -19.94
CA PHE A 13 -8.48 41.16 -20.09
C PHE A 13 -7.32 40.51 -19.33
N ILE A 14 -7.58 40.01 -18.13
CA ILE A 14 -6.67 39.11 -17.42
C ILE A 14 -6.77 37.75 -18.13
N PHE A 15 -5.83 37.47 -19.04
CA PHE A 15 -5.57 36.10 -19.47
C PHE A 15 -4.99 35.34 -18.27
N LEU A 16 -5.84 34.57 -17.57
CA LEU A 16 -5.34 33.48 -16.75
C LEU A 16 -4.73 32.44 -17.70
N SER A 17 -3.43 32.51 -17.90
CA SER A 17 -2.66 31.39 -18.45
C SER A 17 -2.81 30.23 -17.49
N PHE A 18 -3.70 29.29 -17.81
CA PHE A 18 -3.66 27.95 -17.22
C PHE A 18 -2.30 27.36 -17.60
N ARG A 19 -1.33 27.44 -16.68
CA ARG A 19 -0.06 26.73 -16.80
C ARG A 19 -0.42 25.25 -16.82
N VAL A 20 -0.28 24.61 -17.97
CA VAL A 20 -0.23 23.16 -18.05
C VAL A 20 0.91 22.74 -17.12
N GLU A 21 0.63 21.88 -16.13
CA GLU A 21 1.66 21.31 -15.27
C GLU A 21 2.72 20.66 -16.17
N ASP A 22 3.99 20.97 -15.93
CA ASP A 22 5.12 20.41 -16.67
C ASP A 22 5.12 18.88 -16.49
N PRO A 23 4.90 18.09 -17.56
CA PRO A 23 4.83 16.63 -17.50
C PRO A 23 6.17 15.97 -17.16
N LEU A 24 7.28 16.71 -17.28
CA LEU A 24 8.63 16.26 -16.92
C LEU A 24 9.00 16.63 -15.47
N ASN A 25 8.08 17.25 -14.74
CA ASN A 25 8.25 17.45 -13.30
C ASN A 25 8.44 16.07 -12.62
N PRO A 26 9.48 15.88 -11.81
CA PRO A 26 9.71 14.63 -11.08
C PRO A 26 8.51 14.18 -10.21
N GLU A 27 7.68 15.11 -9.74
CA GLU A 27 6.46 14.86 -8.96
C GLU A 27 5.21 14.67 -9.82
N PHE A 28 5.33 14.69 -11.16
CA PHE A 28 4.20 14.53 -12.05
C PHE A 28 3.62 13.12 -11.95
N SER A 29 2.28 13.05 -11.95
CA SER A 29 1.53 11.79 -11.84
C SER A 29 1.75 10.92 -13.07
N ILE A 30 2.15 9.67 -12.87
CA ILE A 30 2.27 8.69 -13.96
C ILE A 30 0.92 8.39 -14.59
N ALA A 31 -0.15 8.35 -13.79
CA ALA A 31 -1.50 8.14 -14.31
C ALA A 31 -1.92 9.26 -15.27
N LYS A 32 -1.66 10.53 -14.90
CA LYS A 32 -1.93 11.69 -15.76
C LYS A 32 -1.03 11.72 -17.00
N LEU A 33 0.25 11.38 -16.85
CA LEU A 33 1.20 11.37 -17.97
C LEU A 33 0.80 10.35 -19.04
N LEU A 34 0.46 9.13 -18.62
CA LEU A 34 -0.01 8.10 -19.53
C LEU A 34 -1.28 8.54 -20.28
N GLU A 35 -2.25 9.12 -19.58
CA GLU A 35 -3.47 9.66 -20.22
C GLU A 35 -3.15 10.80 -21.20
N ALA A 36 -2.23 11.70 -20.86
CA ALA A 36 -1.81 12.78 -21.75
C ALA A 36 -1.07 12.28 -23.00
N LEU A 37 -0.34 11.16 -22.89
CA LEU A 37 0.28 10.45 -24.01
C LEU A 37 -0.74 9.62 -24.84
N GLY A 38 -2.01 9.57 -24.44
CA GLY A 38 -3.07 8.88 -25.17
C GLY A 38 -3.30 7.42 -24.75
N ASP A 39 -2.79 7.01 -23.59
CA ASP A 39 -3.12 5.70 -23.00
C ASP A 39 -4.56 5.68 -22.47
N GLU A 40 -5.12 4.48 -22.30
CA GLU A 40 -6.46 4.32 -21.75
C GLU A 40 -6.53 4.85 -20.31
N PRO A 41 -7.46 5.77 -19.99
CA PRO A 41 -7.64 6.28 -18.65
C PRO A 41 -7.95 5.14 -17.67
N LEU A 42 -7.40 5.24 -16.46
CA LEU A 42 -7.71 4.29 -15.38
C LEU A 42 -9.20 4.38 -15.00
N PRO A 43 -9.89 3.24 -14.80
CA PRO A 43 -11.35 3.22 -14.61
C PRO A 43 -11.80 3.77 -13.24
N HIS A 44 -10.86 3.95 -12.30
CA HIS A 44 -11.13 4.33 -10.92
C HIS A 44 -10.75 5.78 -10.60
N LYS A 45 -11.11 6.74 -11.48
CA LYS A 45 -11.08 8.17 -11.11
C LYS A 45 -12.10 8.47 -10.01
N PRO A 46 -11.78 9.30 -9.00
CA PRO A 46 -12.68 9.59 -7.89
C PRO A 46 -13.81 10.53 -8.31
N ASN A 47 -15.01 10.31 -7.79
CA ASN A 47 -16.15 11.20 -7.97
C ASN A 47 -16.37 12.06 -6.71
N LEU A 48 -15.72 13.22 -6.68
CA LEU A 48 -15.83 14.18 -5.58
C LEU A 48 -17.20 14.87 -5.45
N LEU A 49 -18.11 14.69 -6.42
CA LEU A 49 -19.49 15.16 -6.32
C LEU A 49 -20.38 14.25 -5.44
N THR A 50 -19.83 13.14 -4.96
CA THR A 50 -20.56 12.15 -4.16
C THR A 50 -20.69 12.62 -2.71
N GLY A 51 -21.77 13.33 -2.41
CA GLY A 51 -22.04 13.85 -1.06
C GLY A 51 -20.91 14.73 -0.55
N ASP A 52 -20.40 14.46 0.65
CA ASP A 52 -19.29 15.22 1.25
C ASP A 52 -17.90 14.63 0.93
N ALA A 53 -17.72 14.01 -0.24
CA ALA A 53 -16.45 13.38 -0.58
C ALA A 53 -15.30 14.40 -0.61
N SER A 54 -14.17 14.08 0.04
CA SER A 54 -12.98 14.93 -0.01
C SER A 54 -11.69 14.14 0.24
N ILE A 55 -10.58 14.66 -0.30
CA ILE A 55 -9.23 14.10 -0.09
C ILE A 55 -8.89 14.05 1.40
N SER A 56 -9.17 15.12 2.15
CA SER A 56 -8.86 15.18 3.59
C SER A 56 -9.60 14.13 4.39
N ARG A 57 -10.89 13.90 4.09
CA ARG A 57 -11.68 12.84 4.73
C ARG A 57 -11.17 11.46 4.36
N GLY A 58 -10.72 11.27 3.12
CA GLY A 58 -10.12 10.04 2.64
C GLY A 58 -8.85 9.67 3.41
N ARG A 59 -7.95 10.63 3.54
CA ARG A 59 -6.72 10.49 4.32
C ARG A 59 -7.03 10.10 5.77
N ASP A 60 -7.99 10.79 6.39
CA ASP A 60 -8.40 10.49 7.76
C ASP A 60 -8.99 9.07 7.90
N ILE A 61 -9.77 8.61 6.93
CA ILE A 61 -10.31 7.24 6.94
C ILE A 61 -9.19 6.21 6.80
N VAL A 62 -8.23 6.41 5.87
CA VAL A 62 -7.11 5.48 5.66
C VAL A 62 -6.22 5.37 6.89
N ILE A 63 -5.86 6.50 7.50
CA ILE A 63 -4.91 6.57 8.61
C ILE A 63 -5.60 6.25 9.95
N ASN A 64 -6.73 6.89 10.21
CA ASN A 64 -7.39 6.89 11.53
C ASN A 64 -8.64 5.99 11.60
N GLY A 65 -9.07 5.41 10.47
CA GLY A 65 -10.28 4.59 10.40
C GLY A 65 -11.59 5.38 10.55
N MET A 66 -11.54 6.72 10.53
CA MET A 66 -12.70 7.61 10.65
C MET A 66 -12.34 9.01 10.15
N SER A 67 -13.27 9.70 9.48
CA SER A 67 -13.14 11.12 9.13
C SER A 67 -13.77 12.05 10.16
N LYS A 68 -13.46 13.35 10.07
CA LYS A 68 -14.18 14.44 10.76
C LYS A 68 -14.90 15.36 9.76
N ALA A 69 -16.04 15.90 10.16
CA ALA A 69 -16.78 16.93 9.41
C ALA A 69 -17.39 17.94 10.39
N GLY A 70 -17.12 19.23 10.23
CA GLY A 70 -17.61 20.28 11.13
C GLY A 70 -17.30 20.02 12.61
N GLY A 71 -16.11 19.46 12.90
CA GLY A 71 -15.68 19.08 14.25
C GLY A 71 -16.23 17.75 14.78
N LYS A 72 -17.24 17.14 14.14
CA LYS A 72 -17.82 15.85 14.55
C LYS A 72 -17.11 14.67 13.88
N LYS A 73 -16.79 13.64 14.67
CA LYS A 73 -16.21 12.38 14.16
C LYS A 73 -17.29 11.52 13.52
N SER A 74 -16.97 10.93 12.37
CA SER A 74 -17.78 9.86 11.77
C SER A 74 -17.70 8.58 12.59
N LYS A 75 -18.62 7.64 12.34
CA LYS A 75 -18.54 6.29 12.90
C LYS A 75 -17.27 5.61 12.37
N ARG A 76 -16.50 4.99 13.26
CA ARG A 76 -15.33 4.17 12.88
C ARG A 76 -15.69 3.16 11.78
N GLN A 77 -14.79 3.00 10.83
CA GLN A 77 -14.85 1.98 9.79
C GLN A 77 -14.66 0.60 10.40
N SER A 78 -13.66 0.44 11.27
CA SER A 78 -13.43 -0.78 12.04
C SER A 78 -13.06 -0.47 13.49
N LYS A 79 -13.33 -1.43 14.38
CA LYS A 79 -12.83 -1.42 15.75
C LYS A 79 -11.44 -2.03 15.88
N TYR A 80 -10.95 -2.74 14.86
CA TYR A 80 -9.78 -3.61 14.95
C TYR A 80 -8.59 -3.08 14.16
N PHE A 81 -8.78 -2.75 12.88
CA PHE A 81 -7.68 -2.34 12.00
C PHE A 81 -8.05 -1.12 11.15
N THR A 82 -7.11 -0.19 11.00
CA THR A 82 -7.13 0.83 9.95
C THR A 82 -6.40 0.30 8.72
N CYS A 83 -6.45 1.01 7.59
CA CYS A 83 -5.74 0.56 6.38
C CYS A 83 -4.22 0.49 6.62
N ILE A 84 -3.68 1.46 7.37
CA ILE A 84 -2.24 1.51 7.68
C ILE A 84 -1.78 0.49 8.72
N ALA A 85 -2.70 -0.31 9.28
CA ALA A 85 -2.30 -1.46 10.07
C ALA A 85 -1.56 -2.50 9.22
N CYS A 86 -1.92 -2.60 7.93
CA CYS A 86 -1.38 -3.63 7.03
C CYS A 86 -0.74 -3.07 5.75
N HIS A 87 -0.86 -1.78 5.46
CA HIS A 87 -0.35 -1.18 4.23
C HIS A 87 0.44 0.10 4.49
N ASN A 88 1.57 0.26 3.80
CA ASN A 88 2.30 1.53 3.74
C ASN A 88 1.57 2.55 2.85
N ILE A 89 1.58 3.83 3.23
CA ILE A 89 1.11 4.95 2.39
C ILE A 89 2.25 5.65 1.64
N GLU A 90 3.47 5.23 1.91
CA GLU A 90 4.69 5.63 1.22
C GLU A 90 5.20 4.47 0.37
N ARG A 91 6.08 4.76 -0.59
CA ARG A 91 6.73 3.74 -1.41
C ARG A 91 7.53 2.80 -0.51
N GLU A 92 7.36 1.50 -0.67
CA GLU A 92 8.10 0.48 0.10
C GLU A 92 9.08 -0.33 -0.75
N ASP A 93 8.90 -0.32 -2.07
CA ASP A 93 9.72 -1.06 -3.02
C ASP A 93 10.73 -0.12 -3.70
N PRO A 94 12.04 -0.39 -3.61
CA PRO A 94 13.05 0.42 -4.28
C PRO A 94 13.05 0.20 -5.79
N GLN A 95 12.56 -0.94 -6.28
CA GLN A 95 12.38 -1.22 -7.71
C GLN A 95 10.96 -1.70 -7.97
N LEU A 96 10.19 -0.88 -8.68
CA LEU A 96 8.74 -1.08 -8.84
C LEU A 96 8.38 -2.14 -9.89
N SER A 97 9.23 -2.34 -10.90
CA SER A 97 9.03 -3.34 -11.96
C SER A 97 9.41 -4.76 -11.56
N ASN A 98 10.29 -4.90 -10.56
CA ASN A 98 10.72 -6.19 -10.04
C ASN A 98 10.92 -6.12 -8.51
N PRO A 99 9.81 -6.06 -7.74
CA PRO A 99 9.89 -5.97 -6.29
C PRO A 99 10.55 -7.21 -5.67
N SER A 100 11.52 -6.99 -4.78
CA SER A 100 12.23 -8.05 -4.05
C SER A 100 11.97 -7.94 -2.55
N PRO A 101 11.59 -9.03 -1.85
CA PRO A 101 11.39 -9.01 -0.40
C PRO A 101 12.63 -8.55 0.38
N GLU A 102 13.83 -8.94 -0.07
CA GLU A 102 15.09 -8.58 0.59
C GLU A 102 15.40 -7.09 0.42
N ALA A 103 15.26 -6.59 -0.82
CA ALA A 103 15.45 -5.17 -1.10
C ALA A 103 14.42 -4.31 -0.36
N ARG A 104 13.17 -4.78 -0.26
CA ARG A 104 12.11 -4.13 0.51
C ARG A 104 12.44 -4.07 2.00
N LEU A 105 12.93 -5.16 2.60
CA LEU A 105 13.29 -5.17 4.03
C LEU A 105 14.33 -4.09 4.34
N LYS A 106 15.41 -4.03 3.56
CA LYS A 106 16.43 -2.98 3.70
C LYS A 106 15.85 -1.59 3.47
N TYR A 107 15.12 -1.40 2.38
CA TYR A 107 14.58 -0.09 2.01
C TYR A 107 13.60 0.45 3.07
N THR A 108 12.65 -0.37 3.51
CA THR A 108 11.70 0.03 4.57
C THR A 108 12.41 0.39 5.87
N ASN A 109 13.45 -0.36 6.25
CA ASN A 109 14.28 0.00 7.41
C ASN A 109 14.98 1.35 7.23
N ASP A 110 15.62 1.58 6.09
CA ASP A 110 16.34 2.82 5.79
C ASP A 110 15.39 4.04 5.74
N GLN A 111 14.13 3.83 5.38
CA GLN A 111 13.10 4.87 5.30
C GLN A 111 12.24 4.97 6.58
N ASN A 112 12.54 4.19 7.62
CA ASN A 112 11.73 4.12 8.85
C ASN A 112 10.25 3.79 8.58
N LEU A 113 10.01 2.88 7.64
CA LEU A 113 8.70 2.34 7.29
C LEU A 113 8.52 0.93 7.86
N PRO A 114 7.29 0.54 8.24
CA PRO A 114 7.03 -0.81 8.68
C PRO A 114 7.08 -1.82 7.51
N PHE A 115 7.43 -3.07 7.82
CA PHE A 115 7.52 -4.17 6.86
C PHE A 115 6.24 -5.03 6.90
N LEU A 116 5.27 -4.69 6.05
CA LEU A 116 3.88 -5.16 6.19
C LEU A 116 3.45 -6.21 5.16
N GLN A 117 2.38 -6.92 5.48
CA GLN A 117 1.77 -7.99 4.68
C GLN A 117 1.08 -7.46 3.42
N GLY A 118 0.43 -6.30 3.50
CA GLY A 118 -0.29 -5.69 2.40
C GLY A 118 0.67 -5.03 1.41
N SER A 119 0.29 -4.94 0.13
CA SER A 119 1.00 -4.10 -0.83
C SER A 119 0.81 -2.62 -0.48
N ALA A 120 1.82 -1.77 -0.68
CA ALA A 120 1.66 -0.34 -0.44
C ALA A 120 0.42 0.24 -1.14
N LEU A 121 -0.25 1.15 -0.42
CA LEU A 121 -1.29 2.03 -0.96
C LEU A 121 -0.68 3.11 -1.85
N TYR A 122 0.60 3.46 -1.65
CA TYR A 122 1.34 4.27 -2.61
C TYR A 122 1.35 3.60 -3.98
N GLY A 123 0.96 4.35 -5.02
CA GLY A 123 0.85 3.85 -6.38
C GLY A 123 -0.30 2.86 -6.63
N VAL A 124 -1.20 2.63 -5.66
CA VAL A 124 -2.27 1.64 -5.83
C VAL A 124 -3.21 1.97 -6.99
N VAL A 125 -3.40 3.25 -7.28
CA VAL A 125 -4.22 3.70 -8.41
C VAL A 125 -3.57 3.41 -9.76
N ASN A 126 -2.26 3.20 -9.83
CA ASN A 126 -1.58 2.86 -11.09
C ASN A 126 -1.78 1.39 -11.48
N ARG A 127 -2.33 0.57 -10.58
CA ARG A 127 -2.59 -0.86 -10.81
C ARG A 127 -3.94 -1.06 -11.51
N ARG A 128 -4.03 -2.13 -12.31
CA ARG A 128 -5.25 -2.52 -13.02
C ARG A 128 -5.94 -3.74 -12.40
N SER A 129 -5.25 -4.51 -11.57
CA SER A 129 -5.87 -5.65 -10.87
C SER A 129 -5.47 -5.81 -9.40
N PHE A 130 -6.39 -6.37 -8.61
CA PHE A 130 -6.33 -6.46 -7.16
C PHE A 130 -6.70 -7.86 -6.66
N TYR A 131 -6.25 -8.22 -5.45
CA TYR A 131 -6.48 -9.56 -4.87
C TYR A 131 -6.03 -10.69 -5.82
N ASN A 132 -4.83 -10.57 -6.38
CA ASN A 132 -4.31 -11.49 -7.38
C ASN A 132 -3.81 -12.81 -6.79
N GLY A 133 -3.54 -13.79 -7.66
CA GLY A 133 -2.95 -15.07 -7.30
C GLY A 133 -3.75 -15.78 -6.20
N ASP A 134 -3.04 -16.21 -5.17
CA ASP A 134 -3.58 -17.07 -4.12
C ASP A 134 -4.60 -16.40 -3.20
N TYR A 135 -4.82 -15.08 -3.32
CA TYR A 135 -5.95 -14.45 -2.62
C TYR A 135 -7.31 -15.05 -2.98
N GLU A 136 -7.44 -15.66 -4.17
CA GLU A 136 -8.63 -16.45 -4.52
C GLU A 136 -8.80 -17.69 -3.64
N LYS A 137 -7.71 -18.36 -3.24
CA LYS A 137 -7.76 -19.49 -2.29
C LYS A 137 -8.30 -19.06 -0.92
N LYS A 138 -8.00 -17.81 -0.51
CA LYS A 138 -8.40 -17.28 0.81
C LYS A 138 -9.82 -16.72 0.82
N TYR A 139 -10.19 -15.94 -0.19
CA TYR A 139 -11.46 -15.20 -0.18
C TYR A 139 -12.50 -15.77 -1.15
N GLY A 140 -12.14 -16.78 -1.96
CA GLY A 140 -13.02 -17.41 -2.94
C GLY A 140 -13.63 -16.37 -3.89
N ASP A 141 -14.93 -16.52 -4.16
CA ASP A 141 -15.67 -15.68 -5.09
C ASP A 141 -15.71 -14.20 -4.72
N LEU A 142 -15.40 -13.82 -3.47
CA LEU A 142 -15.33 -12.43 -3.05
C LEU A 142 -14.27 -11.63 -3.83
N VAL A 143 -13.23 -12.28 -4.36
CA VAL A 143 -12.20 -11.60 -5.17
C VAL A 143 -12.68 -11.24 -6.56
N LYS A 144 -13.68 -11.94 -7.10
CA LYS A 144 -14.15 -11.75 -8.49
C LYS A 144 -14.59 -10.31 -8.77
N PRO A 145 -15.50 -9.69 -7.99
CA PRO A 145 -15.87 -8.29 -8.20
C PRO A 145 -14.73 -7.32 -7.88
N ALA A 146 -13.78 -7.69 -7.02
CA ALA A 146 -12.65 -6.84 -6.66
C ALA A 146 -11.50 -6.89 -7.68
N ARG A 147 -11.43 -7.93 -8.52
CA ARG A 147 -10.24 -8.24 -9.32
C ARG A 147 -9.82 -7.11 -10.24
N ASN A 148 -10.77 -6.42 -10.84
CA ASN A 148 -10.53 -5.34 -11.81
C ASN A 148 -11.25 -4.03 -11.41
N ASP A 149 -11.62 -3.90 -10.13
CA ASP A 149 -12.32 -2.72 -9.63
C ASP A 149 -11.76 -2.33 -8.26
N LEU A 150 -11.02 -1.21 -8.23
CA LEU A 150 -10.41 -0.70 -7.01
C LEU A 150 -11.45 -0.34 -5.94
N ARG A 151 -12.65 0.08 -6.31
CA ARG A 151 -13.73 0.37 -5.35
C ARG A 151 -14.17 -0.90 -4.64
N GLN A 152 -14.39 -1.96 -5.41
CA GLN A 152 -14.75 -3.27 -4.87
C GLN A 152 -13.60 -3.89 -4.07
N ALA A 153 -12.34 -3.68 -4.47
CA ALA A 153 -11.18 -4.07 -3.70
C ALA A 153 -11.10 -3.35 -2.34
N ILE A 154 -11.34 -2.03 -2.32
CA ILE A 154 -11.40 -1.24 -1.08
C ILE A 154 -12.53 -1.75 -0.17
N GLN A 155 -13.71 -2.05 -0.72
CA GLN A 155 -14.84 -2.57 0.07
C GLN A 155 -14.57 -3.97 0.62
N LEU A 156 -13.95 -4.85 -0.18
CA LEU A 156 -13.53 -6.17 0.28
C LEU A 156 -12.55 -6.05 1.44
N CYS A 157 -11.56 -5.15 1.32
CA CYS A 157 -10.61 -4.87 2.39
C CYS A 157 -11.31 -4.34 3.64
N ALA A 158 -12.21 -3.37 3.50
CA ALA A 158 -12.94 -2.77 4.60
C ALA A 158 -13.71 -3.80 5.45
N VAL A 159 -14.30 -4.81 4.80
CA VAL A 159 -15.09 -5.85 5.47
C VAL A 159 -14.20 -6.99 5.96
N GLU A 160 -13.42 -7.61 5.08
CA GLU A 160 -12.69 -8.86 5.37
C GLU A 160 -11.33 -8.62 6.00
N CYS A 161 -10.57 -7.65 5.50
CA CYS A 161 -9.23 -7.39 6.02
C CYS A 161 -9.28 -6.55 7.29
N SER A 162 -10.05 -5.45 7.28
CA SER A 162 -10.16 -4.57 8.44
C SER A 162 -11.14 -5.08 9.48
N GLN A 163 -11.95 -6.10 9.17
CA GLN A 163 -13.01 -6.63 10.04
C GLN A 163 -14.01 -5.54 10.46
N GLY A 164 -14.30 -4.65 9.52
CA GLY A 164 -15.11 -3.46 9.72
C GLY A 164 -16.46 -3.53 9.00
N ARG A 165 -17.08 -2.36 8.86
CA ARG A 165 -18.26 -2.16 8.01
C ARG A 165 -17.84 -1.79 6.60
N LYS A 166 -18.76 -1.97 5.65
CA LYS A 166 -18.68 -1.30 4.35
C LYS A 166 -18.55 0.21 4.53
N LEU A 167 -17.74 0.81 3.66
CA LEU A 167 -17.65 2.26 3.53
C LEU A 167 -18.93 2.76 2.86
N ARG A 168 -19.43 3.92 3.28
CA ARG A 168 -20.48 4.65 2.56
C ARG A 168 -19.89 5.24 1.28
N ASP A 169 -20.72 5.56 0.31
CA ASP A 169 -20.27 5.99 -1.02
C ASP A 169 -19.33 7.20 -0.94
N PHE A 170 -19.69 8.25 -0.19
CA PHE A 170 -18.79 9.39 -0.03
C PHE A 170 -17.47 9.01 0.69
N GLU A 171 -17.48 8.03 1.60
CA GLU A 171 -16.27 7.58 2.30
C GLU A 171 -15.35 6.82 1.35
N LEU A 172 -15.94 5.99 0.48
CA LEU A 172 -15.23 5.26 -0.56
C LEU A 172 -14.61 6.23 -1.58
N GLU A 173 -15.38 7.18 -2.10
CA GLU A 173 -14.85 8.19 -3.04
C GLU A 173 -13.82 9.12 -2.38
N SER A 174 -13.99 9.43 -1.08
CA SER A 174 -12.97 10.16 -0.32
C SER A 174 -11.66 9.37 -0.24
N VAL A 175 -11.72 8.08 0.13
CA VAL A 175 -10.55 7.21 0.20
C VAL A 175 -9.88 7.14 -1.17
N LEU A 176 -10.65 6.90 -2.24
CA LEU A 176 -10.12 6.86 -3.60
C LEU A 176 -9.45 8.18 -3.99
N ALA A 177 -10.07 9.32 -3.67
CA ALA A 177 -9.49 10.64 -3.93
C ALA A 177 -8.16 10.84 -3.21
N TYR A 178 -8.03 10.37 -1.97
CA TYR A 178 -6.73 10.39 -1.26
C TYR A 178 -5.71 9.46 -1.92
N LEU A 179 -6.09 8.25 -2.32
CA LEU A 179 -5.17 7.32 -2.98
C LEU A 179 -4.60 7.89 -4.29
N TRP A 180 -5.38 8.70 -5.01
CA TRP A 180 -4.91 9.45 -6.19
C TRP A 180 -3.86 10.53 -5.87
N THR A 181 -3.76 11.01 -4.63
CA THR A 181 -2.70 11.97 -4.24
C THR A 181 -1.36 11.29 -4.03
N ILE A 182 -1.37 9.99 -3.71
CA ILE A 182 -0.19 9.15 -3.49
C ILE A 182 0.01 8.15 -4.64
N ASP A 183 -0.33 8.54 -5.87
CA ASP A 183 -0.02 7.76 -7.06
C ASP A 183 1.49 7.73 -7.35
N LEU A 184 1.92 6.87 -8.27
CA LEU A 184 3.31 6.84 -8.73
C LEU A 184 3.67 8.15 -9.43
N LYS A 185 4.88 8.65 -9.16
CA LYS A 185 5.42 9.86 -9.75
C LYS A 185 6.49 9.56 -10.80
N LEU A 186 6.79 10.51 -11.68
CA LEU A 186 7.83 10.34 -12.70
C LEU A 186 9.19 9.91 -12.11
N LYS A 187 9.59 10.53 -11.00
CA LYS A 187 10.82 10.18 -10.27
C LYS A 187 10.86 8.73 -9.77
N ASP A 188 9.70 8.10 -9.59
CA ASP A 188 9.64 6.72 -9.08
C ASP A 188 10.01 5.68 -10.12
N LEU A 189 9.97 6.04 -11.41
CA LEU A 189 10.23 5.10 -12.50
C LEU A 189 11.72 4.94 -12.82
N PHE A 190 12.59 5.81 -12.29
CA PHE A 190 14.03 5.80 -12.54
C PHE A 190 14.38 5.64 -14.02
N LEU A 191 13.77 6.47 -14.87
CA LEU A 191 14.04 6.46 -16.31
C LEU A 191 15.51 6.79 -16.57
N THR A 192 16.10 6.14 -17.57
CA THR A 192 17.39 6.55 -18.11
C THR A 192 17.26 7.90 -18.85
N PRO A 193 18.38 8.61 -19.12
CA PRO A 193 18.33 9.84 -19.92
C PRO A 193 17.63 9.64 -21.28
N ASP A 194 17.96 8.56 -22.00
CA ASP A 194 17.36 8.24 -23.29
C ASP A 194 15.85 7.94 -23.19
N GLU A 195 15.43 7.25 -22.12
CA GLU A 195 14.01 6.98 -21.86
C GLU A 195 13.24 8.27 -21.52
N LEU A 196 13.87 9.19 -20.78
CA LEU A 196 13.28 10.48 -20.46
C LEU A 196 13.14 11.35 -21.73
N GLU A 197 14.17 11.40 -22.58
CA GLU A 197 14.14 12.11 -23.86
C GLU A 197 13.04 11.54 -24.79
N LEU A 198 12.89 10.21 -24.84
CA LEU A 198 11.80 9.57 -25.57
C LEU A 198 10.42 10.03 -25.07
N VAL A 199 10.23 10.09 -23.75
CA VAL A 199 8.96 10.51 -23.13
C VAL A 199 8.68 11.99 -23.39
N GLU A 200 9.68 12.86 -23.25
CA GLU A 200 9.61 14.29 -23.55
C GLU A 200 9.25 14.52 -25.03
N HIS A 201 10.00 13.91 -25.95
CA HIS A 201 9.75 14.03 -27.38
C HIS A 201 8.34 13.55 -27.75
N ALA A 202 7.89 12.44 -27.15
CA ALA A 202 6.56 11.89 -27.42
C ALA A 202 5.43 12.77 -26.89
N PHE A 203 5.65 13.46 -25.77
CA PHE A 203 4.71 14.41 -25.23
C PHE A 203 4.59 15.66 -26.12
N ASP A 204 5.73 16.26 -26.48
CA ASP A 204 5.77 17.54 -27.20
C ASP A 204 5.31 17.43 -28.66
N THR A 205 5.74 16.37 -29.35
CA THR A 205 5.49 16.22 -30.79
C THR A 205 4.28 15.34 -31.09
N GLY A 206 3.86 14.52 -30.14
CA GLY A 206 2.87 13.47 -30.33
C GLY A 206 3.35 12.24 -31.11
N ASN A 207 4.59 12.23 -31.59
CA ASN A 207 5.21 11.07 -32.22
C ASN A 207 5.61 10.02 -31.16
N ASN A 208 5.80 8.76 -31.54
CA ASN A 208 6.32 7.71 -30.64
C ASN A 208 5.56 7.49 -29.31
N ARG A 209 4.32 7.99 -29.18
CA ARG A 209 3.49 7.84 -27.97
C ARG A 209 3.36 6.40 -27.49
N GLY A 210 3.17 5.46 -28.41
CA GLY A 210 3.09 4.03 -28.08
C GLY A 210 4.37 3.47 -27.46
N GLU A 211 5.54 3.91 -27.96
CA GLU A 211 6.85 3.54 -27.42
C GLU A 211 7.03 4.11 -26.01
N ALA A 212 6.73 5.40 -25.82
CA ALA A 212 6.81 6.07 -24.52
C ALA A 212 5.89 5.42 -23.48
N ILE A 213 4.64 5.12 -23.85
CA ILE A 213 3.68 4.40 -22.98
C ILE A 213 4.24 3.03 -22.59
N LYS A 214 4.81 2.29 -23.54
CA LYS A 214 5.41 0.97 -23.29
C LYS A 214 6.58 1.06 -22.31
N VAL A 215 7.47 2.05 -22.48
CA VAL A 215 8.58 2.30 -21.56
C VAL A 215 8.05 2.62 -20.17
N LEU A 216 7.15 3.60 -20.02
CA LEU A 216 6.58 3.98 -18.73
C LEU A 216 5.92 2.80 -18.02
N ARG A 217 5.11 1.99 -18.74
CA ARG A 217 4.45 0.80 -18.18
C ARG A 217 5.41 -0.30 -17.78
N SER A 218 6.58 -0.40 -18.41
CA SER A 218 7.58 -1.43 -18.06
C SER A 218 8.26 -1.18 -16.71
N LYS A 219 8.14 0.03 -16.15
CA LYS A 219 8.86 0.47 -14.95
C LYS A 219 8.13 0.17 -13.65
N TYR A 220 6.92 -0.37 -13.70
CA TYR A 220 6.18 -0.78 -12.51
C TYR A 220 5.24 -1.95 -12.80
N LEU A 221 4.94 -2.76 -11.78
CA LEU A 221 3.94 -3.81 -11.90
C LEU A 221 2.51 -3.23 -11.96
N ASP A 222 1.73 -3.70 -12.92
CA ASP A 222 0.30 -3.37 -13.05
C ASP A 222 -0.59 -4.08 -12.01
N SER A 223 -0.03 -5.06 -11.31
CA SER A 223 -0.71 -5.94 -10.37
C SER A 223 0.29 -6.45 -9.31
N SER A 224 -0.16 -6.64 -8.07
CA SER A 224 0.67 -7.26 -7.03
C SER A 224 0.46 -8.78 -7.04
N PRO A 225 1.48 -9.60 -7.35
CA PRO A 225 1.39 -11.05 -7.23
C PRO A 225 1.26 -11.49 -5.77
N ALA A 226 0.69 -12.67 -5.56
CA ALA A 226 0.54 -13.27 -4.25
C ALA A 226 0.61 -14.79 -4.33
N THR A 227 1.63 -15.36 -3.72
CA THR A 227 1.80 -16.80 -3.55
C THR A 227 1.77 -17.13 -2.06
N PHE A 228 0.82 -17.96 -1.65
CA PHE A 228 0.79 -18.51 -0.29
C PHE A 228 1.64 -19.77 -0.27
N VAL A 229 2.44 -19.93 0.78
CA VAL A 229 3.32 -21.08 0.97
C VAL A 229 3.09 -21.67 2.34
N ASP A 230 3.29 -22.98 2.46
CA ASP A 230 3.11 -23.69 3.73
C ASP A 230 4.24 -23.36 4.72
N PRO A 231 3.98 -23.49 6.03
CA PRO A 231 5.05 -23.57 7.02
C PRO A 231 6.01 -24.73 6.72
N PRO A 232 7.26 -24.69 7.22
CA PRO A 232 8.18 -25.81 7.10
C PRO A 232 7.54 -27.10 7.64
N ALA A 233 7.81 -28.22 6.96
CA ALA A 233 7.30 -29.53 7.39
C ALA A 233 7.79 -29.87 8.81
N ASP A 234 9.08 -29.67 9.06
CA ASP A 234 9.69 -29.69 10.38
C ASP A 234 9.86 -28.27 10.92
N ARG A 235 8.96 -27.87 11.82
CA ARG A 235 8.99 -26.51 12.40
C ARG A 235 10.06 -26.35 13.47
N SER A 236 10.56 -27.44 14.04
CA SER A 236 11.64 -27.37 15.03
C SER A 236 12.93 -26.92 14.35
N ASN A 237 13.22 -27.49 13.17
CA ASN A 237 14.41 -27.17 12.36
C ASN A 237 14.15 -26.12 11.26
N GLY A 238 12.90 -25.68 11.09
CA GLY A 238 12.53 -24.69 10.09
C GLY A 238 12.78 -25.19 8.66
N ASN A 239 13.19 -24.28 7.77
CA ASN A 239 13.50 -24.61 6.37
C ASN A 239 14.94 -25.08 6.15
N GLN A 240 15.70 -25.40 7.22
CA GLN A 240 17.13 -25.75 7.15
C GLN A 240 18.00 -24.69 6.47
N LEU A 241 17.59 -23.43 6.58
CA LEU A 241 18.34 -22.26 6.11
C LEU A 241 19.11 -21.65 7.28
N THR A 242 20.32 -21.18 7.00
CA THR A 242 21.11 -20.41 7.98
C THR A 242 20.57 -18.98 8.03
N GLY A 243 20.00 -18.59 9.17
CA GLY A 243 19.45 -17.25 9.37
C GLY A 243 20.52 -16.20 9.70
N ARG A 244 20.22 -14.95 9.34
CA ARG A 244 20.96 -13.73 9.68
C ARG A 244 20.24 -12.94 10.78
N PRO A 245 20.70 -13.01 12.06
CA PRO A 245 20.03 -12.34 13.18
C PRO A 245 19.84 -10.83 12.99
N GLU A 246 20.76 -10.15 12.30
CA GLU A 246 20.69 -8.72 12.01
C GLU A 246 19.46 -8.38 11.14
N ASN A 247 19.17 -9.20 10.14
CA ASN A 247 17.96 -9.07 9.34
C ASN A 247 16.72 -9.46 10.15
N GLY A 248 16.83 -10.50 10.96
CA GLY A 248 15.77 -10.93 11.87
C GLY A 248 15.34 -9.85 12.86
N ALA A 249 16.29 -9.07 13.36
CA ALA A 249 16.04 -7.94 14.24
C ALA A 249 15.22 -6.85 13.54
N ILE A 250 15.55 -6.54 12.28
CA ILE A 250 14.79 -5.58 11.45
C ILE A 250 13.36 -6.09 11.24
N ILE A 251 13.19 -7.37 10.90
CA ILE A 251 11.85 -7.96 10.75
C ILE A 251 11.08 -7.86 12.05
N TYR A 252 11.68 -8.25 13.17
CA TYR A 252 11.01 -8.21 14.48
C TYR A 252 10.51 -6.81 14.82
N LYS A 253 11.38 -5.80 14.68
CA LYS A 253 11.07 -4.40 15.01
C LYS A 253 10.09 -3.77 14.02
N ASN A 254 10.32 -3.93 12.72
CA ASN A 254 9.57 -3.20 11.70
C ASN A 254 8.30 -3.92 11.24
N SER A 255 8.18 -5.22 11.48
CA SER A 255 6.98 -6.02 11.15
C SER A 255 6.23 -6.46 12.40
N CYS A 256 6.87 -7.22 13.30
CA CYS A 256 6.17 -7.83 14.42
C CYS A 256 5.71 -6.77 15.43
N GLN A 257 6.62 -5.91 15.87
CA GLN A 257 6.32 -4.87 16.84
C GLN A 257 5.36 -3.80 16.31
N HIS A 258 5.30 -3.54 15.00
CA HIS A 258 4.29 -2.63 14.42
C HIS A 258 2.86 -2.98 14.84
N CYS A 259 2.54 -4.27 14.97
CA CYS A 259 1.23 -4.74 15.41
C CYS A 259 1.18 -5.09 16.89
N HIS A 260 2.27 -5.65 17.42
CA HIS A 260 2.28 -6.34 18.70
C HIS A 260 2.85 -5.50 19.85
N PHE A 261 3.69 -4.51 19.58
CA PHE A 261 4.20 -3.62 20.62
C PHE A 261 3.09 -2.73 21.16
N GLU A 262 3.06 -2.54 22.48
CA GLU A 262 2.02 -1.80 23.21
C GLU A 262 0.57 -2.23 22.86
N ASN A 263 0.41 -3.45 22.34
CA ASN A 263 -0.87 -3.98 21.88
C ASN A 263 -1.60 -3.08 20.85
N LYS A 264 -0.84 -2.42 19.96
CA LYS A 264 -1.38 -1.45 18.99
C LYS A 264 -2.52 -2.02 18.12
N TYR A 265 -2.31 -3.22 17.56
CA TYR A 265 -3.31 -3.93 16.75
C TYR A 265 -3.53 -5.39 17.17
N SER A 266 -2.66 -5.92 18.02
CA SER A 266 -2.71 -7.27 18.57
C SER A 266 -2.80 -7.24 20.09
N PHE A 267 -3.27 -8.32 20.70
CA PHE A 267 -3.26 -8.47 22.17
C PHE A 267 -2.11 -9.35 22.67
N LEU A 268 -1.37 -9.96 21.75
CA LEU A 268 -0.11 -10.62 22.10
C LEU A 268 0.95 -9.52 22.11
N LEU A 269 1.38 -9.11 23.30
CA LEU A 269 2.48 -8.16 23.45
C LEU A 269 3.77 -8.83 22.97
N LEU A 270 4.47 -8.17 22.05
CA LEU A 270 5.84 -8.50 21.69
C LEU A 270 6.70 -7.26 21.97
N ASP A 271 7.57 -7.36 22.96
CA ASP A 271 8.54 -6.34 23.37
C ASP A 271 9.97 -6.88 23.27
N ASP A 272 10.97 -6.08 23.66
CA ASP A 272 12.38 -6.48 23.61
C ASP A 272 12.83 -7.26 24.87
N SER A 273 11.89 -7.80 25.67
CA SER A 273 12.24 -8.56 26.87
C SER A 273 12.68 -9.98 26.54
N LYS A 274 13.65 -10.48 27.30
CA LYS A 274 14.09 -11.89 27.23
C LYS A 274 12.93 -12.87 27.39
N LEU A 275 11.94 -12.55 28.23
CA LEU A 275 10.74 -13.39 28.42
C LEU A 275 9.90 -13.51 27.14
N THR A 276 9.76 -12.42 26.38
CA THR A 276 9.09 -12.45 25.07
C THR A 276 9.82 -13.36 24.09
N PHE A 277 11.15 -13.21 23.98
CA PHE A 277 11.94 -14.05 23.08
C PHE A 277 11.93 -15.53 23.49
N GLN A 278 12.05 -15.82 24.79
CA GLN A 278 11.89 -17.19 25.31
C GLN A 278 10.51 -17.77 25.00
N HIS A 279 9.44 -16.96 25.12
CA HIS A 279 8.11 -17.41 24.72
C HIS A 279 8.06 -17.77 23.23
N LEU A 280 8.54 -16.88 22.36
CA LEU A 280 8.53 -17.10 20.91
C LEU A 280 9.37 -18.33 20.52
N GLN A 281 10.59 -18.46 21.03
CA GLN A 281 11.47 -19.61 20.83
C GLN A 281 10.78 -20.92 21.22
N ASN A 282 10.19 -20.97 22.42
CA ASN A 282 9.51 -22.15 22.95
C ASN A 282 8.25 -22.56 22.16
N LYS A 283 7.69 -21.66 21.35
CA LYS A 283 6.50 -21.89 20.54
C LYS A 283 6.79 -22.07 19.06
N ALA A 284 7.94 -21.60 18.56
CA ALA A 284 8.28 -21.57 17.15
C ALA A 284 8.08 -22.93 16.46
N GLY A 285 8.57 -24.02 17.07
CA GLY A 285 8.47 -25.37 16.53
C GLY A 285 7.12 -26.08 16.67
N LYS A 286 6.13 -25.48 17.33
CA LYS A 286 4.86 -26.17 17.67
C LYS A 286 3.79 -25.92 16.62
N TYR A 287 2.86 -26.86 16.44
CA TYR A 287 1.63 -26.59 15.70
C TYR A 287 0.65 -25.82 16.59
N SER A 288 0.72 -24.48 16.56
CA SER A 288 -0.13 -23.63 17.41
C SER A 288 -0.26 -22.21 16.86
N SER A 289 -1.27 -21.47 17.34
CA SER A 289 -1.45 -20.04 17.04
C SER A 289 -0.39 -19.12 17.66
N HIS A 290 0.68 -19.66 18.25
CA HIS A 290 1.83 -18.92 18.76
C HIS A 290 3.13 -19.32 18.05
N SER A 291 3.08 -20.25 17.09
CA SER A 291 4.24 -20.58 16.27
C SER A 291 4.41 -19.54 15.18
N MET A 292 5.57 -18.89 15.14
CA MET A 292 5.91 -17.92 14.10
C MET A 292 5.71 -18.49 12.70
N TYR A 293 6.15 -19.73 12.44
CA TYR A 293 6.04 -20.35 11.12
C TYR A 293 4.58 -20.52 10.71
N GLN A 294 3.73 -20.94 11.63
CA GLN A 294 2.32 -21.17 11.33
C GLN A 294 1.57 -19.86 11.12
N VAL A 295 1.74 -18.91 12.03
CA VAL A 295 0.97 -17.66 11.98
C VAL A 295 1.44 -16.73 10.87
N ILE A 296 2.72 -16.74 10.51
CA ILE A 296 3.23 -15.95 9.38
C ILE A 296 2.71 -16.51 8.05
N ARG A 297 2.64 -17.83 7.88
CA ARG A 297 2.26 -18.47 6.61
C ARG A 297 0.76 -18.65 6.41
N TYR A 298 0.01 -18.94 7.48
CA TYR A 298 -1.44 -19.16 7.40
C TYR A 298 -2.27 -18.05 8.06
N GLY A 299 -1.62 -17.11 8.74
CA GLY A 299 -2.33 -16.14 9.55
C GLY A 299 -2.98 -16.79 10.77
N THR A 300 -3.92 -16.07 11.36
CA THR A 300 -4.85 -16.63 12.34
C THR A 300 -6.28 -16.32 11.92
N PRO A 301 -7.27 -17.16 12.28
CA PRO A 301 -8.67 -16.84 12.03
C PRO A 301 -9.19 -15.80 13.03
N PRO A 302 -10.17 -14.96 12.63
CA PRO A 302 -10.93 -14.16 13.60
C PRO A 302 -11.66 -15.11 14.58
N LYS A 303 -11.69 -14.78 15.87
CA LYS A 303 -12.39 -15.58 16.89
C LYS A 303 -13.74 -14.95 17.26
N GLY A 304 -14.70 -15.76 17.71
CA GLY A 304 -15.99 -15.27 18.20
C GLY A 304 -15.81 -14.20 19.28
N GLY A 305 -16.48 -13.04 19.12
CA GLY A 305 -16.33 -11.88 20.01
C GLY A 305 -15.08 -11.02 19.80
N LYS A 306 -14.04 -11.53 19.12
CA LYS A 306 -12.80 -10.81 18.80
C LYS A 306 -12.37 -11.10 17.36
N LYS A 307 -12.76 -10.19 16.46
CA LYS A 307 -12.44 -10.33 15.03
C LYS A 307 -11.01 -9.94 14.65
N ALA A 308 -10.22 -9.36 15.56
CA ALA A 308 -8.80 -9.13 15.30
C ALA A 308 -8.09 -10.46 14.98
N TYR A 309 -7.31 -10.48 13.91
CA TYR A 309 -6.60 -11.64 13.40
C TYR A 309 -5.21 -11.24 12.90
N MET A 310 -4.33 -12.22 12.66
CA MET A 310 -3.04 -11.99 12.04
C MET A 310 -3.15 -12.27 10.54
N PRO A 311 -2.90 -11.29 9.65
CA PRO A 311 -2.80 -11.55 8.23
C PRO A 311 -1.52 -12.34 7.91
N GLN A 312 -1.62 -13.21 6.91
CA GLN A 312 -0.50 -14.01 6.44
C GLN A 312 0.37 -13.23 5.46
N TYR A 313 1.67 -13.55 5.46
CA TYR A 313 2.63 -13.05 4.48
C TYR A 313 2.66 -13.94 3.24
N THR A 314 2.57 -13.34 2.05
CA THR A 314 2.87 -14.04 0.80
C THR A 314 4.39 -14.24 0.66
N LYS A 315 4.81 -15.11 -0.25
CA LYS A 315 6.24 -15.32 -0.56
C LYS A 315 6.90 -14.04 -1.10
N GLU A 316 6.16 -13.23 -1.84
CA GLU A 316 6.60 -11.93 -2.37
C GLU A 316 6.71 -10.85 -1.29
N LYS A 317 6.19 -11.10 -0.09
CA LYS A 317 6.27 -10.20 1.06
C LYS A 317 7.28 -10.67 2.10
N MET A 318 7.35 -11.97 2.40
CA MET A 318 8.36 -12.52 3.31
C MET A 318 8.86 -13.87 2.80
N THR A 319 10.15 -13.97 2.49
CA THR A 319 10.77 -15.21 2.00
C THR A 319 10.99 -16.22 3.11
N ASP A 320 11.29 -17.46 2.72
CA ASP A 320 11.73 -18.48 3.66
C ASP A 320 13.05 -18.13 4.35
N GLN A 321 13.95 -17.45 3.65
CA GLN A 321 15.18 -16.92 4.23
C GLN A 321 14.89 -15.87 5.30
N GLN A 322 13.96 -14.95 5.06
CA GLN A 322 13.56 -13.94 6.04
C GLN A 322 12.90 -14.56 7.29
N MET A 323 12.17 -15.67 7.14
CA MET A 323 11.70 -16.42 8.31
C MET A 323 12.84 -17.06 9.10
N ALA A 324 13.87 -17.58 8.43
CA ALA A 324 15.07 -18.12 9.08
C ALA A 324 15.87 -17.02 9.78
N ASP A 325 16.02 -15.84 9.15
CA ASP A 325 16.63 -14.64 9.73
C ASP A 325 15.90 -14.25 11.03
N LEU A 326 14.57 -14.14 10.99
CA LEU A 326 13.73 -13.86 12.18
C LEU A 326 13.89 -14.93 13.27
N ARG A 327 13.95 -16.22 12.89
CA ARG A 327 14.13 -17.30 13.86
C ARG A 327 15.49 -17.19 14.56
N ALA A 328 16.56 -16.95 13.81
CA ALA A 328 17.90 -16.80 14.35
C ALA A 328 17.98 -15.65 15.36
N PHE A 329 17.37 -14.50 15.05
CA PHE A 329 17.28 -13.37 15.98
C PHE A 329 16.54 -13.70 17.27
N ILE A 330 15.41 -14.41 17.18
CA ILE A 330 14.65 -14.85 18.36
C ILE A 330 15.48 -15.80 19.23
N ASP A 331 16.19 -16.74 18.62
CA ASP A 331 17.03 -17.71 19.34
C ASP A 331 18.23 -17.05 20.03
N GLU A 332 18.85 -16.06 19.39
CA GLU A 332 19.93 -15.26 19.98
C GLU A 332 19.40 -14.41 21.15
N SER A 333 18.27 -13.73 20.97
CA SER A 333 17.70 -12.82 21.97
C SER A 333 17.07 -13.52 23.17
N ALA A 334 16.84 -14.83 23.10
CA ALA A 334 16.31 -15.64 24.18
C ALA A 334 17.38 -16.11 25.19
N GLN A 335 18.68 -16.01 24.83
CA GLN A 335 19.82 -16.50 25.62
C GLN A 335 20.15 -15.61 26.82
#